data_AF-A0A401YIV6-F1
#
_entry.id   AF-A0A401YIV6-F1
#
_cell.length_a   1.000
_cell.length_b   1.000
_cell.length_c   1.000
_cell.angle_alpha   90.00
_cell.angle_beta   90.00
_cell.angle_gamma   90.00
#
_symmetry.space_group_name_H-M   'P 1'
#
loop_
_entity.id
_entity.type
_entity.pdbx_description
1 polymer ?
#
loop_
_entity_poly.entity_id
_entity_poly.type
_entity_poly.pdbx_seq_one_letter_code
_entity_poly.pdbx_strand_id
1 'polypeptide(L)'
;MPVQMHHPSLDEVALSAVFAALSDDHRRGVVVTLAADPDRELPCSALSVPGSKSTRSYHWKVLREAGLIVQRNTGTGMTLRLRAEEFDARFPGLLTNLLHLEGITPAPEGPAPEGPAPEGPAPEGFTEPNPRT
;
A
#
# COMPACT_ATOMS: atom_id res chain seq x y z
N MET A 1 7.38 -21.77 -20.83
CA MET A 1 8.25 -20.69 -20.33
C MET A 1 7.35 -19.66 -19.65
N PRO A 2 7.33 -19.52 -18.31
CA PRO A 2 6.55 -18.47 -17.68
C PRO A 2 7.11 -17.11 -18.10
N VAL A 3 6.25 -16.21 -18.58
CA VAL A 3 6.64 -14.83 -18.91
C VAL A 3 7.04 -14.15 -17.60
N GLN A 4 8.35 -13.97 -17.41
CA GLN A 4 8.91 -13.23 -16.30
C GLN A 4 8.56 -11.76 -16.52
N MET A 5 7.48 -11.32 -15.88
CA MET A 5 7.13 -9.91 -15.83
C MET A 5 8.20 -9.22 -14.99
N HIS A 6 8.81 -8.14 -15.50
CA HIS A 6 9.71 -7.32 -14.70
C HIS A 6 8.91 -6.69 -13.55
N HIS A 7 9.33 -6.96 -12.32
CA HIS A 7 8.83 -6.28 -11.12
C HIS A 7 9.94 -5.32 -10.67
N PRO A 8 9.65 -4.02 -10.53
CA PRO A 8 10.64 -3.09 -10.00
C PRO A 8 11.04 -3.51 -8.58
N SER A 9 12.30 -3.25 -8.23
CA SER A 9 12.71 -3.32 -6.83
C SER A 9 11.91 -2.29 -6.05
N LEU A 10 11.39 -2.68 -4.88
CA LEU A 10 10.68 -1.74 -4.01
C LEU A 10 11.55 -0.52 -3.69
N ASP A 11 12.88 -0.69 -3.67
CA ASP A 11 13.87 0.37 -3.55
C ASP A 11 13.73 1.53 -4.56
N GLU A 12 13.26 1.23 -5.77
CA GLU A 12 13.08 2.18 -6.87
C GLU A 12 11.66 2.75 -6.94
N VAL A 13 10.73 2.23 -6.13
CA VAL A 13 9.32 2.65 -6.15
C VAL A 13 9.18 4.01 -5.47
N ALA A 14 8.76 5.01 -6.25
CA ALA A 14 8.46 6.33 -5.71
C ALA A 14 7.22 6.28 -4.81
N LEU A 15 7.27 6.97 -3.66
CA LEU A 15 6.13 7.12 -2.75
C LEU A 15 4.90 7.73 -3.46
N SER A 16 5.12 8.61 -4.44
CA SER A 16 4.05 9.15 -5.29
C SER A 16 3.32 8.07 -6.11
N ALA A 17 4.04 7.06 -6.60
CA ALA A 17 3.44 5.93 -7.32
C ALA A 17 2.60 5.06 -6.38
N VAL A 18 3.06 4.87 -5.14
CA VAL A 18 2.30 4.18 -4.09
C VAL A 18 1.00 4.91 -3.80
N PHE A 19 1.06 6.20 -3.47
CA PHE A 19 -0.16 6.97 -3.19
C PHE A 19 -1.08 7.05 -4.41
N ALA A 20 -0.54 7.20 -5.62
CA ALA A 20 -1.34 7.15 -6.84
C ALA A 20 -2.05 5.80 -6.98
N ALA A 21 -1.38 4.69 -6.67
CA ALA A 21 -2.00 3.37 -6.67
C ALA A 21 -3.10 3.24 -5.61
N LEU A 22 -2.89 3.77 -4.41
CA LEU A 22 -3.85 3.69 -3.30
C LEU A 22 -5.00 4.72 -3.39
N SER A 23 -4.90 5.74 -4.24
CA SER A 23 -5.94 6.77 -4.39
C SER A 23 -7.24 6.29 -5.07
N ASP A 24 -7.31 5.03 -5.48
CA ASP A 24 -8.43 4.47 -6.24
C ASP A 24 -9.09 3.34 -5.46
N ASP A 25 -10.39 3.45 -5.26
CA ASP A 25 -11.20 2.52 -4.48
C ASP A 25 -11.08 1.07 -4.98
N HIS A 26 -11.02 0.86 -6.29
CA HIS A 26 -10.91 -0.48 -6.85
C HIS A 26 -9.53 -1.08 -6.64
N ARG A 27 -8.47 -0.27 -6.77
CA ARG A 27 -7.11 -0.71 -6.45
C ARG A 27 -6.98 -1.04 -4.96
N ARG A 28 -7.53 -0.21 -4.07
CA ARG A 28 -7.58 -0.49 -2.63
C ARG A 28 -8.32 -1.78 -2.32
N GLY A 29 -9.50 -2.00 -2.89
CA GLY A 29 -10.27 -3.22 -2.69
C GLY A 29 -9.50 -4.48 -3.10
N VAL A 30 -8.66 -4.40 -4.14
CA VAL A 30 -7.80 -5.52 -4.54
C VAL A 30 -6.66 -5.75 -3.55
N VAL A 31 -5.97 -4.67 -3.15
CA VAL A 31 -4.88 -4.76 -2.15
C VAL A 31 -5.40 -5.38 -0.86
N VAL A 32 -6.55 -4.91 -0.40
CA VAL A 32 -7.32 -5.46 0.71
C VAL A 32 -7.58 -6.96 0.56
N THR A 33 -8.11 -7.36 -0.61
CA THR A 33 -8.48 -8.76 -0.85
C THR A 33 -7.25 -9.65 -0.83
N LEU A 34 -6.12 -9.16 -1.36
CA LEU A 34 -4.85 -9.87 -1.34
C LEU A 34 -4.19 -9.83 0.05
N ALA A 35 -4.43 -8.79 0.84
CA ALA A 35 -3.88 -8.65 2.19
C ALA A 35 -4.58 -9.56 3.21
N ALA A 36 -5.82 -9.97 2.92
CA ALA A 36 -6.51 -10.98 3.72
C ALA A 36 -5.82 -12.35 3.69
N ASP A 37 -5.02 -12.65 2.66
CA ASP A 37 -4.29 -13.90 2.52
C ASP A 37 -2.97 -13.67 1.75
N PRO A 38 -1.93 -13.15 2.43
CA PRO A 38 -0.67 -12.71 1.80
C PRO A 38 0.17 -13.86 1.19
N ASP A 39 -0.07 -15.10 1.64
CA ASP A 39 0.60 -16.30 1.12
C ASP A 39 -0.08 -16.88 -0.12
N ARG A 40 -1.31 -16.45 -0.41
CA ARG A 40 -2.09 -16.99 -1.52
C ARG A 40 -1.92 -16.17 -2.79
N GLU A 41 -1.63 -16.89 -3.88
CA GLU A 41 -1.73 -16.33 -5.22
C GLU A 41 -3.20 -16.38 -5.68
N LEU A 42 -3.82 -15.21 -5.92
CA LEU A 42 -5.18 -15.13 -6.43
C LEU A 42 -5.20 -15.02 -7.95
N PRO A 43 -6.04 -15.80 -8.66
CA PRO A 43 -6.18 -15.61 -10.10
C PRO A 43 -6.81 -14.25 -10.40
N CYS A 44 -6.44 -13.63 -11.51
CA CYS A 44 -7.02 -12.36 -11.96
C CYS A 44 -8.55 -12.40 -12.06
N SER A 45 -9.15 -13.58 -12.27
CA SER A 45 -10.59 -13.79 -12.29
C SER A 45 -11.25 -13.73 -10.91
N ALA A 46 -10.51 -14.01 -9.83
CA ALA A 46 -11.02 -13.92 -8.47
C ALA A 46 -11.08 -12.47 -7.96
N LEU A 47 -10.32 -11.56 -8.59
CA LEU A 47 -10.31 -10.15 -8.24
C LEU A 47 -11.44 -9.43 -9.01
N SER A 48 -12.53 -9.14 -8.30
CA SER A 48 -13.67 -8.42 -8.85
C SER A 48 -13.39 -6.92 -8.86
N VAL A 49 -12.80 -6.44 -9.97
CA VAL A 49 -12.67 -5.01 -10.25
C VAL A 49 -13.72 -4.62 -11.29
N PRO A 50 -14.64 -3.69 -10.99
CA PRO A 50 -15.60 -3.21 -11.97
C PRO A 50 -14.87 -2.45 -13.08
N GLY A 51 -15.26 -2.71 -14.32
CA GLY A 51 -14.68 -2.08 -15.51
C GLY A 51 -14.36 -3.04 -16.65
N SER A 52 -13.88 -2.47 -17.76
CA SER A 52 -13.53 -3.24 -18.95
C SER A 52 -12.26 -4.09 -18.72
N LYS A 53 -12.00 -5.06 -19.61
CA LYS A 53 -10.75 -5.83 -19.60
C LYS A 53 -9.51 -4.93 -19.69
N SER A 54 -9.58 -3.84 -20.44
CA SER A 54 -8.50 -2.86 -20.59
C SER A 54 -8.24 -2.07 -19.29
N THR A 55 -9.30 -1.69 -18.57
CA THR A 55 -9.20 -0.97 -17.30
C THR A 55 -8.53 -1.83 -16.24
N ARG A 56 -8.92 -3.11 -16.14
CA ARG A 56 -8.31 -4.06 -15.19
C ARG A 56 -6.81 -4.26 -15.43
N SER A 57 -6.40 -4.45 -16.68
CA SER A 57 -4.97 -4.55 -17.03
C SER A 57 -4.18 -3.30 -16.64
N TYR A 58 -4.79 -2.11 -16.72
CA TYR A 58 -4.17 -0.88 -16.26
C TYR A 58 -4.02 -0.85 -14.73
N HIS A 59 -5.05 -1.21 -13.97
CA HIS A 59 -4.96 -1.32 -12.50
C HIS A 59 -3.83 -2.27 -12.06
N TRP A 60 -3.67 -3.41 -12.75
CA TRP A 60 -2.58 -4.36 -12.48
C TRP A 60 -1.20 -3.80 -12.81
N LYS A 61 -1.09 -3.03 -13.88
CA LYS A 61 0.17 -2.36 -14.22
C LYS A 61 0.55 -1.35 -13.14
N VAL A 62 -0.37 -0.49 -12.72
CA VAL A 62 -0.15 0.53 -11.68
C VAL A 62 0.23 -0.12 -10.34
N LEU A 63 -0.50 -1.15 -9.91
CA LEU A 63 -0.19 -1.86 -8.67
C LEU A 63 1.19 -2.57 -8.73
N ARG A 64 1.59 -3.06 -9.91
CA ARG A 64 2.93 -3.65 -10.13
C ARG A 64 4.02 -2.59 -10.08
N GLU A 65 3.80 -1.43 -10.69
CA GLU A 65 4.73 -0.29 -10.68
C GLU A 65 4.88 0.31 -9.29
N ALA A 66 3.81 0.28 -8.49
CA ALA A 66 3.84 0.65 -7.07
C ALA A 66 4.48 -0.41 -6.16
N GLY A 67 4.94 -1.55 -6.71
CA GLY A 67 5.57 -2.62 -5.94
C GLY A 67 4.63 -3.37 -4.98
N LEU A 68 3.31 -3.13 -5.05
CA LEU A 68 2.33 -3.75 -4.15
C LEU A 68 2.09 -5.21 -4.52
N ILE A 69 2.11 -5.55 -5.82
CA ILE A 69 1.77 -6.89 -6.31
C ILE A 69 2.87 -7.53 -7.16
N VAL A 70 2.95 -8.85 -7.10
CA VAL A 70 3.63 -9.71 -8.08
C VAL A 70 2.59 -10.40 -8.93
N GLN A 71 2.73 -10.27 -10.24
CA GLN A 71 2.01 -11.08 -11.20
C GLN A 71 2.87 -12.25 -11.67
N ARG A 72 2.29 -13.46 -11.67
CA ARG A 72 2.92 -14.69 -12.18
C ARG A 72 1.99 -15.36 -13.19
N ASN A 73 2.57 -15.97 -14.23
CA ASN A 73 1.81 -16.76 -15.20
C ASN A 73 1.97 -18.25 -14.86
N THR A 74 0.87 -18.90 -14.49
CA THR A 74 0.81 -20.30 -14.05
C THR A 74 0.24 -21.24 -15.11
N GLY A 75 0.26 -20.85 -16.39
CA GLY A 75 -0.16 -21.70 -17.52
C GLY A 75 -1.68 -21.84 -17.67
N THR A 76 -2.43 -21.93 -16.57
CA THR A 76 -3.91 -21.91 -16.55
C THR A 76 -4.46 -20.48 -16.45
N GLY A 77 -3.61 -19.48 -16.18
CA GLY A 77 -4.00 -18.08 -16.10
C GLY A 77 -2.90 -17.20 -15.50
N MET A 78 -3.28 -15.96 -15.20
CA MET A 78 -2.42 -15.00 -14.51
C MET A 78 -2.85 -14.91 -13.05
N THR A 79 -1.91 -15.15 -12.14
CA THR A 79 -2.10 -15.02 -10.70
C THR A 79 -1.40 -13.78 -10.16
N LEU A 80 -1.95 -13.24 -9.08
CA LEU A 80 -1.49 -12.05 -8.39
C LEU A 80 -1.24 -12.40 -6.92
N ARG A 81 -0.12 -11.93 -6.39
CA ARG A 81 0.24 -12.04 -4.97
C ARG A 81 0.63 -10.67 -4.43
N LEU A 82 0.33 -10.41 -3.17
CA LEU A 82 0.76 -9.18 -2.49
C LEU A 82 2.18 -9.33 -1.95
N ARG A 83 3.02 -8.30 -2.12
CA ARG A 83 4.37 -8.20 -1.52
C ARG A 83 4.30 -7.46 -0.19
N ALA A 84 3.42 -7.89 0.71
CA ALA A 84 3.17 -7.17 1.96
C ALA A 84 4.45 -7.01 2.79
N GLU A 85 5.23 -8.08 2.96
CA GLU A 85 6.45 -8.08 3.77
C GLU A 85 7.51 -7.10 3.26
N GLU A 86 7.84 -7.18 1.96
CA GLU A 86 8.85 -6.29 1.36
C GLU A 86 8.35 -4.84 1.32
N PHE A 87 7.06 -4.63 1.11
CA PHE A 87 6.47 -3.30 1.09
C PHE A 87 6.44 -2.68 2.48
N ASP A 88 6.06 -3.44 3.51
CA ASP A 88 6.05 -2.99 4.90
C ASP A 88 7.48 -2.74 5.43
N ALA A 89 8.47 -3.50 4.97
CA ALA A 89 9.88 -3.22 5.27
C ALA A 89 10.35 -1.85 4.77
N ARG A 90 9.81 -1.36 3.64
CA ARG A 90 10.12 -0.02 3.09
C ARG A 90 9.21 1.08 3.61
N PHE A 91 7.93 0.79 3.77
CA PHE A 91 6.88 1.73 4.18
C PHE A 91 6.12 1.18 5.40
N PRO A 92 6.78 1.14 6.58
CA PRO A 92 6.24 0.46 7.76
C PRO A 92 4.90 1.05 8.18
N GLY A 93 3.90 0.18 8.33
CA GLY A 93 2.57 0.55 8.82
C GLY A 93 1.66 1.22 7.80
N LEU A 94 2.10 1.53 6.58
CA LEU A 94 1.23 2.14 5.57
C LEU A 94 0.10 1.19 5.15
N LEU A 95 0.46 -0.05 4.84
CA LEU A 95 -0.49 -1.07 4.41
C LEU A 95 -1.40 -1.48 5.57
N THR A 96 -0.84 -1.64 6.77
CA THR A 96 -1.60 -1.91 8.01
C THR A 96 -2.62 -0.81 8.33
N ASN A 97 -2.22 0.47 8.24
CA ASN A 97 -3.14 1.59 8.46
C ASN A 97 -4.23 1.65 7.39
N LEU A 98 -3.88 1.36 6.13
CA LEU A 98 -4.86 1.31 5.05
C LEU A 98 -5.93 0.24 5.30
N LEU A 99 -5.54 -0.97 5.71
CA LEU A 99 -6.49 -2.05 6.00
C LEU A 99 -7.42 -1.68 7.16
N HIS A 100 -6.88 -1.08 8.22
CA HIS A 100 -7.68 -0.57 9.33
C HIS A 100 -8.70 0.50 8.87
N LEU A 101 -8.29 1.44 8.01
CA LEU A 101 -9.17 2.50 7.49
C LEU A 101 -10.28 1.97 6.58
N GLU A 102 -10.02 0.92 5.81
CA GLU A 102 -11.03 0.24 4.99
C GLU A 102 -11.99 -0.63 5.82
N GLY A 103 -11.83 -0.67 7.15
CA GLY A 103 -12.70 -1.42 8.06
C GLY A 103 -12.49 -2.93 8.00
N ILE A 104 -11.32 -3.36 7.53
CA ILE A 104 -10.97 -4.76 7.35
C ILE A 104 -9.91 -5.04 8.38
N THR A 105 -10.30 -5.68 9.47
CA THR A 105 -9.40 -6.03 10.55
C THR A 105 -8.52 -7.20 10.09
N PRO A 106 -7.23 -7.02 9.74
CA PRO A 106 -6.31 -8.12 9.93
C PRO A 106 -6.34 -8.45 11.42
N ALA A 107 -6.37 -9.74 11.77
CA ALA A 107 -6.29 -10.14 13.17
C ALA A 107 -5.09 -9.40 13.82
N PRO A 108 -5.28 -8.75 14.98
CA PRO A 108 -4.24 -7.94 15.59
C PRO A 108 -3.14 -8.84 16.14
N GLU A 109 -2.11 -9.11 15.35
CA GLU A 109 -0.86 -9.69 15.83
C GLU A 109 0.24 -8.63 15.81
N GLY A 110 0.43 -7.95 16.96
CA GLY A 110 1.63 -7.15 17.26
C GLY A 110 1.41 -5.63 17.30
N PRO A 111 2.16 -4.93 18.18
CA PRO A 111 1.85 -3.56 18.57
C PRO A 111 2.10 -2.59 17.42
N ALA A 112 1.18 -1.64 17.27
CA ALA A 112 1.34 -0.47 16.43
C ALA A 112 2.74 0.15 16.64
N PRO A 113 3.44 0.61 15.59
CA PRO A 113 4.57 1.48 15.79
C PRO A 113 4.04 2.75 16.48
N GLU A 114 4.38 2.90 17.77
CA GLU A 114 4.41 4.22 18.41
C GLU A 114 5.34 5.09 17.57
N GLY A 115 4.75 5.84 16.65
CA GLY A 115 5.44 6.98 16.07
C GLY A 115 5.86 7.89 17.22
N PRO A 116 7.08 8.45 17.20
CA PRO A 116 7.51 9.35 18.26
C PRO A 116 6.50 10.50 18.38
N ALA A 117 6.00 10.69 19.60
CA ALA A 117 5.25 11.87 19.97
C ALA A 117 6.02 13.12 19.50
N PRO A 118 5.34 14.17 19.01
CA PRO A 118 5.99 15.45 18.81
C PRO A 118 6.34 16.04 20.19
N GLU A 119 7.48 15.66 20.77
CA GLU A 119 8.15 16.43 21.81
C GLU A 119 8.85 17.62 21.14
N GLY A 120 8.06 18.64 20.82
CA GLY A 120 8.54 20.00 20.66
C GLY A 120 8.03 20.79 21.85
N PRO A 121 8.89 21.30 22.75
CA PRO A 121 8.41 22.18 23.80
C PRO A 121 7.82 23.44 23.17
N ALA A 122 6.66 23.85 23.66
CA ALA A 122 6.14 25.18 23.42
C ALA A 122 7.20 26.21 23.88
N PRO A 123 7.60 27.18 23.04
CA PRO A 123 8.15 28.40 23.59
C PRO A 123 7.00 29.23 24.14
N GLU A 124 6.72 29.04 25.43
CA GLU A 124 6.07 30.06 26.24
C GLU A 124 6.98 31.29 26.33
N GLY A 125 6.39 32.47 26.22
CA GLY A 125 6.98 33.69 26.74
C GLY A 125 7.86 34.49 25.78
N PHE A 126 7.23 35.27 24.90
CA PHE A 126 7.72 36.62 24.69
C PHE A 126 6.84 37.56 25.51
N THR A 127 7.25 37.78 26.75
CA THR A 127 6.78 38.87 27.59
C THR A 127 6.99 40.16 26.81
N GLU A 128 5.89 40.82 26.48
CA GLU A 128 5.86 42.22 26.11
C GLU A 128 6.29 43.08 27.31
N PRO A 129 7.29 43.96 27.19
CA PRO A 129 7.34 45.15 28.00
C PRO A 129 6.81 46.33 27.17
N ASN A 130 5.74 46.89 27.71
CA ASN A 130 5.06 48.14 27.37
C ASN A 130 6.01 49.37 27.47
N PRO A 131 5.58 50.62 27.23
CA PRO A 131 6.22 51.58 26.34
C PRO A 131 6.95 52.71 27.13
N ARG A 132 7.40 53.74 26.38
CA ARG A 132 7.91 55.08 26.81
C ARG A 132 9.42 55.21 27.04
N THR A 133 10.09 55.91 26.15
CA THR A 133 10.44 57.34 26.29
C THR A 133 10.86 57.89 24.93
#